data_AF-A0A3C0Z8Y9-F1
#
_entry.id   AF-A0A3C0Z8Y9-F1
#
_cell.length_a   1.000
_cell.length_b   1.000
_cell.length_c   1.000
_cell.angle_alpha   90.00
_cell.angle_beta   90.00
_cell.angle_gamma   90.00
#
_symmetry.space_group_name_H-M   'P 1'
#
loop_
_entity.id
_entity.type
_entity.pdbx_description
1 polymer ?
#
loop_
_entity_poly.entity_id
_entity_poly.type
_entity_poly.pdbx_seq_one_letter_code
_entity_poly.pdbx_strand_id
1 'polypeptide(L)'
;MGRPKKTTPENFIKDVRRSTRRIFTAEQKILIVMEALRAENSIAEICRKHSINESQFYKWNKEFLEAGKKRLEGDVTREVTSPRI
;
A
#
# COMPACT_ATOMS: atom_id res chain seq x y z
N MET A 1 32.38 -6.94 -20.68
CA MET A 1 32.54 -5.64 -20.01
C MET A 1 31.23 -4.87 -20.09
N GLY A 2 30.55 -4.65 -18.95
CA GLY A 2 29.28 -3.91 -18.90
C GLY A 2 29.53 -2.40 -18.90
N ARG A 3 28.83 -1.65 -19.77
CA ARG A 3 28.99 -0.20 -19.93
C ARG A 3 28.57 0.53 -18.62
N PRO A 4 29.32 1.53 -18.13
CA PRO A 4 28.90 2.30 -16.96
C PRO A 4 27.65 3.10 -17.31
N LYS A 5 26.55 2.88 -16.58
CA LYS A 5 25.32 3.67 -16.70
C LYS A 5 25.62 5.10 -16.27
N LYS A 6 25.71 6.01 -17.24
CA LYS A 6 25.82 7.45 -17.01
C LYS A 6 24.60 7.91 -16.21
N THR A 7 24.82 8.48 -15.03
CA THR A 7 23.72 9.07 -14.25
C THR A 7 23.27 10.33 -14.97
N THR A 8 22.16 10.26 -15.71
CA THR A 8 21.57 11.43 -16.36
C THR A 8 20.75 12.20 -15.33
N PRO A 9 20.62 13.54 -15.46
CA PRO A 9 19.80 14.35 -14.57
C PRO A 9 18.33 13.87 -14.52
N GLU A 10 17.83 13.30 -15.62
CA GLU A 10 16.51 12.65 -15.67
C GLU A 10 16.39 11.46 -14.69
N ASN A 11 17.47 10.69 -14.55
CA ASN A 11 17.52 9.56 -13.64
C ASN A 11 17.57 10.04 -12.18
N PHE A 12 18.28 11.13 -11.92
CA PHE A 12 18.35 11.76 -10.59
C PHE A 12 17.00 12.34 -10.16
N ILE A 13 16.28 13.02 -11.06
CA ILE A 13 14.93 13.54 -10.79
C ILE A 13 13.96 12.39 -10.51
N LYS A 14 14.05 11.27 -11.26
CA LYS A 14 13.24 10.07 -10.99
C LYS A 14 13.55 9.46 -9.63
N ASP A 15 14.81 9.44 -9.23
CA ASP A 15 15.25 8.87 -7.96
C ASP A 15 14.82 9.75 -6.77
N VAL A 16 14.99 11.07 -6.87
CA VAL A 16 14.48 12.04 -5.88
C VAL A 16 12.96 11.90 -5.73
N ARG A 17 12.21 11.86 -6.83
CA ARG A 17 10.75 11.64 -6.81
C ARG A 17 10.36 10.31 -6.17
N ARG A 18 11.18 9.27 -6.34
CA ARG A 18 10.96 7.95 -5.74
C ARG A 18 11.29 7.96 -4.26
N SER A 19 12.32 8.70 -3.85
CA SER A 19 12.79 8.83 -2.47
C SER A 19 11.86 9.70 -1.62
N THR A 20 11.26 10.75 -2.21
CA THR A 20 10.23 11.58 -1.56
C THR A 20 8.83 10.96 -1.59
N ARG A 21 8.68 9.73 -2.10
CA ARG A 21 7.39 9.06 -2.14
C ARG A 21 6.97 8.74 -0.71
N ARG A 22 5.87 9.33 -0.27
CA ARG A 22 5.31 9.12 1.07
C ARG A 22 5.10 7.63 1.30
N ILE A 23 5.81 7.09 2.29
CA ILE A 23 5.73 5.68 2.67
C ILE A 23 4.56 5.56 3.66
N PHE A 24 3.54 4.80 3.28
CA PHE A 24 2.41 4.50 4.16
C PHE A 24 2.66 3.18 4.87
N THR A 25 2.58 3.19 6.20
CA THR A 25 2.65 1.95 7.01
C THR A 25 1.42 1.09 6.75
N ALA A 26 1.48 -0.19 7.12
CA ALA A 26 0.33 -1.08 7.00
C ALA A 26 -0.88 -0.57 7.80
N GLU A 27 -0.65 -0.07 9.03
CA GLU A 27 -1.68 0.53 9.88
C GLU A 27 -2.36 1.73 9.22
N GLN A 28 -1.58 2.63 8.60
CA GLN A 28 -2.15 3.78 7.89
C GLN A 28 -3.03 3.36 6.71
N LYS A 29 -2.60 2.36 5.94
CA LYS A 29 -3.42 1.83 4.83
C LYS A 29 -4.74 1.25 5.34
N ILE A 30 -4.70 0.50 6.45
CA ILE A 30 -5.89 -0.09 7.07
C ILE A 30 -6.85 1.01 7.55
N LEU A 31 -6.34 2.05 8.23
CA LEU A 31 -7.16 3.17 8.68
C LEU A 31 -7.88 3.87 7.53
N ILE A 32 -7.17 4.13 6.42
CA ILE A 32 -7.73 4.77 5.23
C ILE A 32 -8.81 3.89 4.58
N VAL A 33 -8.56 2.58 4.43
CA VAL A 33 -9.54 1.64 3.86
C VAL A 33 -10.78 1.55 4.76
N MET A 34 -10.60 1.49 6.08
CA MET A 34 -11.72 1.46 7.04
C MET A 34 -12.55 2.76 7.02
N GLU A 35 -11.90 3.93 6.88
CA GLU A 35 -12.60 5.21 6.72
C GLU A 35 -13.50 5.19 5.47
N ALA A 36 -13.03 4.61 4.37
CA ALA A 36 -13.81 4.46 3.14
C ALA A 36 -14.96 3.44 3.27
N LEU A 37 -14.75 2.32 3.97
CA LEU A 37 -15.79 1.32 4.22
C LEU A 37 -16.94 1.85 5.06
N ARG A 38 -16.68 2.84 5.90
CA ARG A 38 -17.70 3.50 6.71
C ARG A 38 -18.65 4.39 5.88
N ALA A 39 -18.29 4.68 4.62
CA ALA A 39 -19.08 5.48 3.68
C ALA A 39 -19.45 6.90 4.16
N GLU A 40 -18.72 7.44 5.14
CA GLU A 40 -18.95 8.81 5.64
C GLU A 40 -18.42 9.89 4.69
N ASN A 41 -17.34 9.59 3.97
CA ASN A 41 -16.72 10.49 3.02
C ASN A 41 -16.58 9.81 1.66
N SER A 42 -16.64 10.60 0.59
CA SER A 42 -16.39 10.07 -0.75
C SER A 42 -14.92 9.64 -0.88
N ILE A 43 -14.64 8.60 -1.68
CA ILE A 43 -13.27 8.10 -1.93
C ILE A 43 -12.33 9.25 -2.38
N ALA A 44 -12.85 10.18 -3.18
CA ALA A 44 -12.11 11.36 -3.62
C ALA A 44 -11.71 12.30 -2.46
N GLU A 45 -12.55 12.46 -1.45
CA GLU A 45 -12.26 13.27 -0.26
C GLU A 45 -11.21 12.60 0.62
N ILE A 46 -11.33 11.29 0.83
CA ILE A 46 -10.34 10.48 1.55
C ILE A 46 -8.99 10.56 0.84
N CYS A 47 -8.97 10.45 -0.49
CA CYS A 47 -7.75 10.56 -1.27
C CYS A 47 -7.06 11.93 -1.11
N ARG A 48 -7.83 13.02 -1.09
CA ARG A 48 -7.31 14.38 -0.85
C ARG A 48 -6.79 14.54 0.57
N LYS A 49 -7.56 14.10 1.57
CA LYS A 49 -7.22 14.18 3.01
C LYS A 49 -5.90 13.48 3.33
N HIS A 50 -5.70 12.29 2.77
CA HIS A 50 -4.49 11.49 3.01
C HIS A 50 -3.39 11.71 1.97
N SER A 51 -3.60 12.61 1.00
CA SER A 51 -2.68 12.89 -0.12
C SER A 51 -2.25 11.60 -0.86
N ILE A 52 -3.23 10.75 -1.17
CA ILE A 52 -3.05 9.50 -1.92
C ILE A 52 -3.72 9.61 -3.29
N ASN A 53 -3.21 8.85 -4.24
CA ASN A 53 -3.87 8.69 -5.53
C ASN A 53 -5.01 7.67 -5.41
N GLU A 54 -6.13 7.93 -6.10
CA GLU A 54 -7.27 7.01 -6.14
C GLU A 54 -6.87 5.61 -6.60
N SER A 55 -6.01 5.49 -7.62
CA SER A 55 -5.52 4.19 -8.08
C SER A 55 -4.77 3.41 -6.99
N GLN A 56 -4.08 4.11 -6.08
CA GLN A 56 -3.36 3.50 -4.97
C GLN A 56 -4.34 3.04 -3.88
N PHE A 57 -5.36 3.87 -3.59
CA PHE A 57 -6.45 3.53 -2.68
C PHE A 57 -7.19 2.26 -3.15
N TYR A 58 -7.64 2.21 -4.41
CA TYR A 58 -8.39 1.06 -4.93
C TYR A 58 -7.55 -0.22 -4.89
N LYS A 59 -6.24 -0.12 -5.09
CA LYS A 59 -5.33 -1.27 -4.97
C LYS A 59 -5.31 -1.81 -3.55
N TRP A 60 -5.14 -0.94 -2.56
CA TRP A 60 -5.18 -1.33 -1.15
C TRP A 60 -6.54 -1.85 -0.70
N ASN A 61 -7.63 -1.21 -1.14
CA ASN A 61 -8.98 -1.66 -0.82
C ASN A 61 -9.23 -3.08 -1.35
N LYS A 62 -8.82 -3.35 -2.59
CA LYS A 62 -8.91 -4.69 -3.16
C LYS A 62 -8.07 -5.70 -2.39
N GLU A 63 -6.80 -5.41 -2.14
CA GLU A 63 -5.91 -6.31 -1.40
C GLU A 63 -6.43 -6.59 0.02
N PHE A 64 -6.95 -5.58 0.71
CA PHE A 64 -7.51 -5.70 2.05
C PHE A 64 -8.78 -6.57 2.07
N LEU A 65 -9.71 -6.34 1.14
CA LEU A 65 -10.94 -7.11 1.04
C LEU A 65 -10.69 -8.56 0.64
N GLU A 66 -9.81 -8.80 -0.35
CA GLU A 66 -9.44 -10.16 -0.78
C GLU A 66 -8.73 -10.92 0.36
N ALA A 67 -7.78 -10.28 1.06
CA ALA A 67 -7.11 -10.90 2.20
C ALA A 67 -8.09 -11.19 3.35
N GLY A 68 -9.02 -10.26 3.63
CA GLY A 68 -10.07 -10.45 4.62
C GLY A 68 -11.00 -11.61 4.27
N LYS A 69 -11.45 -11.67 3.00
CA LYS A 69 -12.29 -12.75 2.49
C LYS A 69 -11.59 -14.09 2.59
N LYS A 70 -10.34 -14.17 2.12
CA LYS A 70 -9.50 -15.38 2.19
C LYS A 70 -9.32 -15.89 3.62
N ARG A 71 -9.13 -14.97 4.59
CA ARG A 71 -9.00 -15.31 6.01
C ARG A 71 -10.32 -15.84 6.60
N LEU A 72 -11.46 -15.28 6.19
CA LEU A 72 -12.79 -15.71 6.63
C LEU A 72 -13.25 -17.02 5.98
N GLU A 73 -12.87 -17.26 4.72
CA GLU A 73 -13.11 -18.52 4.00
C GLU A 73 -12.25 -19.68 4.52
N GLY A 74 -11.37 -19.45 5.50
CA GLY A 74 -10.67 -20.51 6.21
C GLY A 74 -9.37 -20.97 5.58
N ASP A 75 -8.79 -20.23 4.61
CA ASP A 75 -7.41 -20.46 4.14
C ASP A 75 -6.43 -19.95 5.21
N VAL A 76 -6.42 -20.65 6.33
CA VAL A 76 -5.40 -20.53 7.36
C VAL A 76 -4.19 -21.26 6.84
N THR A 77 -3.33 -20.59 6.05
CA THR A 77 -1.91 -20.91 6.12
C THR A 77 -1.49 -20.58 7.54
N ARG A 78 -1.63 -21.59 8.40
CA ARG A 78 -1.22 -21.57 9.80
C ARG A 78 0.30 -21.46 9.76
N GLU A 79 0.83 -20.25 9.77
CA GLU A 79 2.21 -20.03 10.15
C GLU A 79 2.28 -20.36 11.65
N VAL A 80 2.45 -21.66 11.92
CA VAL A 80 2.89 -22.20 13.20
C VAL A 80 4.27 -21.60 13.44
N THR A 81 4.32 -20.42 14.05
CA THR A 81 5.55 -19.97 14.70
C THR A 81 5.75 -20.92 15.87
N SER A 82 6.78 -21.77 15.74
CA SER A 82 7.10 -22.91 16.61
C SER A 82 6.90 -22.65 18.10
N PRO A 83 6.47 -23.68 18.87
CA PRO A 83 6.54 -23.62 20.32
C PRO A 83 8.00 -23.47 20.73
N ARG A 84 8.33 -22.35 21.36
CA ARG A 84 9.51 -22.23 22.22
C ARG A 84 9.13 -22.85 23.56
N ILE A 85 9.48 -24.12 23.75
CA ILE A 85 9.79 -24.66 25.07
C ILE A 85 11.30 -24.60 25.21
#